data_AF-A0A932QH11-F1
#
_entry.id   AF-A0A932QH11-F1
#
_cell.length_a   1.000
_cell.length_b   1.000
_cell.length_c   1.000
_cell.angle_alpha   90.00
_cell.angle_beta   90.00
_cell.angle_gamma   90.00
#
_symmetry.space_group_name_H-M   'P 1'
#
loop_
_entity.id
_entity.type
_entity.pdbx_description
1 polymer ?
#
loop_
_entity_poly.entity_id
_entity_poly.type
_entity_poly.pdbx_seq_one_letter_code
_entity_poly.pdbx_strand_id
1 'polypeptide(L)'
;MHRKTPAFALLTVAMLTAACGPKYVSLSVEPSTAFLYKMNAAGDTTRLTTSTIDLPDGGVQRIVAWAPGYKPVVRDVTAVDAAAQKPVVIKLKDRLVQVRITPPDADVTLDGQRISARTTQLVEVKEGQVRQLEAKKVGYKAISRTYANREGQPTTPEVDDVSLVQRVVGVSAMPGGTQIDINGAKYGEDFAEVAIPANGCTTVKASRPGYLPIEKQYCMRDGVQPPPLQDRITLSDRAFEVRPDPETAEVLVGGRRVGVGPQRIVVREGQCVVVEARANSFMPWVKEYCLQDNGSPLPIDTDIAKLVADGSWSMSTESDQANVNFAVTPNEKRTEAESWKLIGQMITNYFDVLELSDKETGYIRTGWNVTSVPSCCIIRTRIIVKQANTSPLRYTVKLVSERSFRAKSAKDDELFESWSRVLLRYKDVINEMQERLK
;
A
#
# COMPACT_ATOMS: atom_id res chain seq x y z
N MET A 1 -87.38 51.07 -76.69
CA MET A 1 -87.68 52.52 -76.83
C MET A 1 -87.85 53.09 -75.44
N HIS A 2 -87.19 54.21 -75.19
CA HIS A 2 -87.29 55.13 -74.05
C HIS A 2 -88.39 54.86 -73.00
N ARG A 3 -88.09 54.75 -71.69
CA ARG A 3 -87.57 55.80 -70.77
C ARG A 3 -88.70 56.09 -69.76
N LYS A 4 -88.40 56.10 -68.47
CA LYS A 4 -88.47 57.29 -67.59
C LYS A 4 -88.49 56.90 -66.10
N THR A 5 -87.48 57.44 -65.44
CA THR A 5 -87.34 57.82 -64.03
C THR A 5 -88.41 58.84 -63.59
N PRO A 6 -88.72 58.99 -62.28
CA PRO A 6 -87.90 59.73 -61.27
C PRO A 6 -88.00 59.08 -59.86
N ALA A 7 -87.57 59.63 -58.71
CA ALA A 7 -86.34 60.27 -58.22
C ALA A 7 -86.39 60.26 -56.66
N PHE A 8 -85.22 60.14 -56.00
CA PHE A 8 -84.83 60.57 -54.62
C PHE A 8 -85.52 60.05 -53.34
N ALA A 9 -84.77 59.33 -52.49
CA ALA A 9 -84.11 59.82 -51.26
C ALA A 9 -83.41 58.65 -50.51
N LEU A 10 -82.12 58.79 -50.24
CA LEU A 10 -81.23 57.75 -49.73
C LEU A 10 -81.46 57.51 -48.22
N LEU A 11 -81.94 56.32 -47.85
CA LEU A 11 -81.96 55.80 -46.48
C LEU A 11 -80.71 54.93 -46.30
N THR A 12 -79.68 55.44 -45.64
CA THR A 12 -78.50 54.65 -45.23
C THR A 12 -78.90 53.72 -44.10
N VAL A 13 -79.35 52.52 -44.46
CA VAL A 13 -79.47 51.38 -43.54
C VAL A 13 -78.06 50.93 -43.20
N ALA A 14 -77.57 51.30 -42.01
CA ALA A 14 -76.40 50.67 -41.42
C ALA A 14 -76.78 49.22 -41.07
N MET A 15 -76.51 48.29 -41.99
CA MET A 15 -76.42 46.89 -41.62
C MET A 15 -75.24 46.75 -40.65
N LEU A 16 -75.52 46.59 -39.36
CA LEU A 16 -74.60 45.88 -38.48
C LEU A 16 -74.56 44.44 -39.01
N THR A 17 -73.62 44.16 -39.89
CA THR A 17 -73.12 42.80 -40.03
C THR A 17 -72.50 42.46 -38.69
N ALA A 18 -73.18 41.61 -37.91
CA ALA A 18 -72.53 40.88 -36.84
C ALA A 18 -71.43 40.07 -37.52
N ALA A 19 -70.21 40.61 -37.54
CA ALA A 19 -69.04 39.89 -37.98
C ALA A 19 -68.95 38.66 -37.09
N CYS A 20 -69.30 37.50 -37.63
CA CYS A 20 -69.05 36.22 -37.01
C CYS A 20 -67.52 36.18 -36.83
N GLY A 21 -67.06 36.40 -35.60
CA GLY A 21 -65.64 36.40 -35.29
C GLY A 21 -64.98 35.09 -35.76
N PRO A 22 -63.67 35.10 -36.02
CA PRO A 22 -62.97 33.90 -36.48
C PRO A 22 -63.22 32.74 -35.50
N LYS A 23 -63.70 31.61 -36.03
CA LYS A 23 -63.98 30.39 -35.27
C LYS A 23 -62.75 29.50 -35.09
N TYR A 24 -61.56 30.09 -35.15
CA TYR A 24 -60.31 29.37 -35.06
C TYR A 24 -59.35 30.06 -34.09
N VAL A 25 -58.49 29.26 -33.45
CA VAL A 25 -57.39 29.74 -32.61
C VAL A 25 -56.07 29.33 -33.22
N SER A 26 -55.19 30.30 -33.41
CA SER A 26 -53.79 30.05 -33.74
C SER A 26 -53.03 29.63 -32.47
N LEU A 27 -52.30 28.54 -32.55
CA LEU A 27 -51.48 27.97 -31.49
C LEU A 27 -50.00 28.08 -31.86
N SER A 28 -49.17 28.40 -30.86
CA SER A 28 -47.72 28.29 -30.94
C SER A 28 -47.21 27.58 -29.68
N VAL A 29 -46.08 26.90 -29.80
CA VAL A 29 -45.47 26.16 -28.69
C VAL A 29 -43.98 26.44 -28.63
N GLU A 30 -43.48 26.64 -27.42
CA GLU A 30 -42.05 26.82 -27.13
C GLU A 30 -41.60 25.73 -26.15
N PRO A 31 -40.47 25.05 -26.38
CA PRO A 31 -39.52 25.22 -27.48
C PRO A 31 -40.07 24.73 -28.84
N SER A 32 -39.39 25.08 -29.94
CA SER A 32 -39.77 24.66 -31.29
C SER A 32 -39.74 23.14 -31.51
N THR A 33 -39.11 22.38 -30.61
CA THR A 33 -39.09 20.92 -30.59
C THR A 33 -40.37 20.31 -30.00
N ALA A 34 -41.27 21.12 -29.46
CA ALA A 34 -42.50 20.66 -28.85
C ALA A 34 -43.60 20.36 -29.88
N PHE A 35 -44.45 19.41 -29.53
CA PHE A 35 -45.61 18.99 -30.31
C PHE A 35 -46.90 19.33 -29.55
N LEU A 36 -47.94 19.68 -30.29
CA LEU A 36 -49.27 19.93 -29.76
C LEU A 36 -50.20 18.76 -30.07
N TYR A 37 -51.02 18.40 -29.09
CA TYR A 37 -52.04 17.36 -29.21
C TYR A 37 -53.39 17.92 -28.76
N LYS A 38 -54.46 17.56 -29.47
CA LYS A 38 -55.83 17.74 -28.94
C LYS A 38 -56.16 16.56 -28.03
N MET A 39 -56.77 16.83 -26.88
CA MET A 39 -57.25 15.81 -25.97
C MET A 39 -58.78 15.79 -25.95
N ASN A 40 -59.39 14.62 -26.11
CA ASN A 40 -60.84 14.45 -26.03
C ASN A 40 -61.31 14.34 -24.55
N ALA A 41 -62.63 14.23 -24.34
CA ALA A 41 -63.20 14.07 -22.99
C ALA A 41 -62.82 12.74 -22.30
N ALA A 42 -62.45 11.72 -23.07
CA ALA A 42 -61.98 10.42 -22.56
C ALA A 42 -60.48 10.44 -22.16
N GLY A 43 -59.74 11.51 -22.50
CA GLY A 43 -58.30 11.64 -22.22
C GLY A 43 -57.40 11.17 -23.38
N ASP A 44 -57.95 10.69 -24.49
CA ASP A 44 -57.17 10.30 -25.66
C ASP A 44 -56.61 11.54 -26.36
N THR A 45 -55.38 11.41 -26.84
CA THR A 45 -54.67 12.50 -27.51
C THR A 45 -54.52 12.22 -29.01
N THR A 46 -54.72 13.25 -29.83
CA THR A 46 -54.44 13.21 -31.28
C THR A 46 -53.48 14.33 -31.63
N ARG A 47 -52.40 14.03 -32.33
CA ARG A 47 -51.39 15.02 -32.72
C ARG A 47 -52.00 16.05 -33.68
N LEU A 48 -51.74 17.34 -33.42
CA LEU A 48 -52.07 18.42 -34.34
C LEU A 48 -50.97 18.55 -35.41
N THR A 49 -51.39 18.68 -36.67
CA THR A 49 -50.51 18.90 -37.83
C THR A 49 -50.57 20.35 -38.33
N THR A 50 -51.55 21.12 -37.86
CA THR A 50 -51.75 22.54 -38.16
C THR A 50 -51.52 23.38 -36.90
N SER A 51 -51.09 24.63 -37.08
CA SER A 51 -50.99 25.63 -36.01
C SER A 51 -52.32 26.33 -35.73
N THR A 52 -53.42 25.88 -36.32
CA THR A 52 -54.77 26.41 -36.09
C THR A 52 -55.71 25.28 -35.71
N ILE A 53 -56.63 25.58 -34.79
CA ILE A 53 -57.73 24.69 -34.40
C ILE A 53 -59.07 25.41 -34.58
N ASP A 54 -60.07 24.71 -35.09
CA ASP A 54 -61.43 25.22 -35.15
C ASP A 54 -62.12 25.02 -33.79
N LEU A 55 -62.73 26.08 -33.28
CA LEU A 55 -63.50 26.11 -32.05
C LEU A 55 -64.94 26.52 -32.39
N PRO A 56 -65.90 25.57 -32.41
CA PRO A 56 -67.31 25.90 -32.59
C PRO A 56 -67.82 26.76 -31.43
N ASP A 57 -68.90 27.51 -31.65
CA ASP A 57 -69.41 28.52 -30.72
C ASP A 57 -69.65 27.92 -29.32
N GLY A 58 -68.95 28.44 -28.31
CA GLY A 58 -69.01 27.95 -26.91
C GLY A 58 -68.14 26.73 -26.58
N GLY A 59 -67.36 26.20 -27.54
CA GLY A 59 -66.51 25.04 -27.35
C GLY A 59 -65.25 25.30 -26.49
N VAL A 60 -64.87 24.31 -25.69
CA VAL A 60 -63.58 24.23 -25.00
C VAL A 60 -62.80 23.07 -25.60
N GLN A 61 -61.57 23.33 -26.05
CA GLN A 61 -60.66 22.30 -26.54
C GLN A 61 -59.43 22.22 -25.65
N ARG A 62 -59.21 21.05 -25.04
CA ARG A 62 -58.01 20.79 -24.25
C ARG A 62 -56.83 20.48 -25.15
N ILE A 63 -55.76 21.25 -25.01
CA ILE A 63 -54.50 21.11 -25.76
C ILE A 63 -53.40 20.64 -24.81
N VAL A 64 -52.67 19.61 -25.22
CA VAL A 64 -51.50 19.10 -24.53
C VAL A 64 -50.27 19.45 -25.34
N ALA A 65 -49.36 20.21 -24.76
CA ALA A 65 -48.06 20.50 -25.30
C ALA A 65 -47.03 19.55 -24.68
N TRP A 66 -46.27 18.85 -25.52
CA TRP A 66 -45.30 17.84 -25.10
C TRP A 66 -44.00 18.00 -25.87
N ALA A 67 -42.87 17.88 -25.18
CA ALA A 67 -41.56 17.77 -25.77
C ALA A 67 -40.70 16.81 -24.94
N PRO A 68 -39.77 16.06 -25.56
CA PRO A 68 -38.81 15.23 -24.82
C PRO A 68 -38.05 16.03 -23.76
N GLY A 69 -37.98 15.51 -22.54
CA GLY A 69 -37.30 16.15 -21.40
C GLY A 69 -38.02 17.37 -20.79
N TYR A 70 -39.25 17.68 -21.21
CA TYR A 70 -40.08 18.73 -20.61
C TYR A 70 -41.31 18.16 -19.92
N LYS A 71 -41.76 18.83 -18.86
CA LYS A 71 -43.05 18.53 -18.24
C LYS A 71 -44.18 18.93 -19.21
N PRO A 72 -45.11 18.02 -19.55
CA PRO A 72 -46.21 18.35 -20.45
C PRO A 72 -47.10 19.44 -19.86
N VAL A 73 -47.54 20.37 -20.71
CA VAL A 73 -48.44 21.46 -20.31
C VAL A 73 -49.81 21.21 -20.92
N VAL A 74 -50.84 21.24 -20.08
CA VAL A 74 -52.24 21.11 -20.50
C VAL A 74 -52.89 22.49 -20.41
N ARG A 75 -53.50 22.94 -21.52
CA ARG A 75 -54.18 24.24 -21.62
C ARG A 75 -55.54 24.08 -22.29
N ASP A 76 -56.59 24.57 -21.62
CA ASP A 76 -57.94 24.61 -22.19
C ASP A 76 -58.12 25.85 -23.06
N VAL A 77 -58.22 25.67 -24.37
CA VAL A 77 -58.45 26.76 -25.34
C VAL A 77 -59.95 26.97 -25.50
N THR A 78 -60.39 28.22 -25.46
CA THR A 78 -61.81 28.61 -25.35
C THR A 78 -62.22 29.60 -26.45
N ALA A 79 -63.53 29.86 -26.54
CA ALA A 79 -64.06 30.91 -27.42
C ALA A 79 -63.50 32.32 -27.12
N VAL A 80 -63.04 32.59 -25.89
CA VAL A 80 -62.36 33.85 -25.54
C VAL A 80 -61.02 33.97 -26.25
N ASP A 81 -60.27 32.87 -26.33
CA ASP A 81 -59.00 32.82 -27.04
C ASP A 81 -59.21 33.02 -28.56
N ALA A 82 -60.30 32.49 -29.12
CA ALA A 82 -60.70 32.71 -30.52
C ALA A 82 -61.05 34.18 -30.80
N ALA A 83 -61.85 34.79 -29.92
CA ALA A 83 -62.25 36.19 -30.04
C ALA A 83 -61.07 37.17 -29.89
N ALA A 84 -60.04 36.80 -29.12
CA ALA A 84 -58.86 37.63 -28.92
C ALA A 84 -57.97 37.77 -30.17
N GLN A 85 -58.11 36.88 -31.16
CA GLN A 85 -57.35 36.88 -32.42
C GLN A 85 -55.82 36.98 -32.26
N LYS A 86 -55.30 36.49 -31.13
CA LYS A 86 -53.87 36.44 -30.82
C LYS A 86 -53.43 34.97 -30.72
N PRO A 87 -52.22 34.62 -31.17
CA PRO A 87 -51.70 33.27 -30.99
C PRO A 87 -51.65 32.90 -29.51
N VAL A 88 -52.25 31.77 -29.15
CA VAL A 88 -52.08 31.17 -27.82
C VAL A 88 -50.72 30.48 -27.80
N VAL A 89 -49.78 31.04 -27.04
CA VAL A 89 -48.43 30.50 -26.90
C VAL A 89 -48.37 29.62 -25.66
N ILE A 90 -48.09 28.33 -25.84
CA ILE A 90 -47.90 27.38 -24.74
C ILE A 90 -46.40 27.16 -24.55
N LYS A 91 -45.86 27.57 -23.40
CA LYS A 91 -44.43 27.45 -23.09
C LYS A 91 -44.18 26.28 -22.14
N LEU A 92 -43.35 25.33 -22.55
CA LEU A 92 -42.84 24.27 -21.68
C LEU A 92 -41.62 24.81 -20.93
N LYS A 93 -41.82 25.18 -19.66
CA LYS A 93 -40.81 25.83 -18.82
C LYS A 93 -40.10 24.87 -17.88
N ASP A 94 -40.82 23.88 -17.38
CA ASP A 94 -40.30 22.91 -16.40
C ASP A 94 -39.73 21.68 -17.11
N ARG A 95 -38.59 21.20 -16.59
CA ARG A 95 -37.94 19.99 -17.08
C ARG A 95 -38.41 18.78 -16.29
N LEU A 96 -38.44 17.64 -16.97
CA LEU A 96 -38.78 16.36 -16.37
C LEU A 96 -37.70 15.35 -16.72
N VAL A 97 -37.10 14.74 -15.70
CA VAL A 97 -36.05 13.72 -15.85
C VAL A 97 -36.59 12.39 -15.40
N GLN A 98 -36.47 11.38 -16.26
CA GLN A 98 -36.68 9.99 -15.89
C GLN A 98 -35.38 9.39 -15.38
N VAL A 99 -35.26 9.26 -14.06
CA VAL A 99 -34.07 8.69 -13.41
C VAL A 99 -34.31 7.20 -13.15
N ARG A 100 -33.49 6.34 -13.76
CA ARG A 100 -33.53 4.89 -13.56
C ARG A 100 -32.43 4.49 -12.57
N ILE A 101 -32.81 3.75 -11.54
CA ILE A 101 -31.96 3.46 -10.38
C ILE A 101 -31.71 1.96 -10.30
N THR A 102 -30.44 1.59 -10.31
CA THR A 102 -29.99 0.20 -10.18
C THR A 102 -28.94 0.12 -9.06
N PRO A 103 -29.10 -0.77 -8.06
CA PRO A 103 -30.17 -1.76 -7.92
C PRO A 103 -31.51 -1.15 -7.41
N PRO A 104 -32.64 -1.87 -7.55
CA PRO A 104 -33.98 -1.41 -7.16
C PRO A 104 -34.17 -1.03 -5.70
N ASP A 105 -33.36 -1.61 -4.81
CA ASP A 105 -33.44 -1.46 -3.36
C ASP A 105 -32.44 -0.42 -2.82
N ALA A 106 -31.96 0.48 -3.68
CA ALA A 106 -31.20 1.65 -3.26
C ALA A 106 -32.10 2.66 -2.54
N ASP A 107 -31.55 3.29 -1.50
CA ASP A 107 -32.15 4.44 -0.84
C ASP A 107 -31.88 5.70 -1.65
N VAL A 108 -32.95 6.44 -1.94
CA VAL A 108 -32.87 7.62 -2.82
C VAL A 108 -33.44 8.83 -2.11
N THR A 109 -32.70 9.93 -2.12
CA THR A 109 -33.16 11.22 -1.64
C THR A 109 -33.15 12.24 -2.77
N LEU A 110 -34.08 13.19 -2.71
CA LEU A 110 -34.16 14.35 -3.58
C LEU A 110 -34.16 15.59 -2.69
N ASP A 111 -33.14 16.43 -2.83
CA ASP A 111 -32.86 17.59 -1.97
C ASP A 111 -32.85 17.21 -0.47
N GLY A 112 -32.29 16.05 -0.15
CA GLY A 112 -32.20 15.52 1.22
C GLY A 112 -33.47 14.82 1.73
N GLN A 113 -34.59 14.89 1.01
CA GLN A 113 -35.83 14.19 1.39
C GLN A 113 -35.91 12.82 0.72
N ARG A 114 -36.14 11.76 1.51
CA ARG A 114 -36.32 10.40 0.97
C ARG A 114 -37.54 10.33 0.06
N ILE A 115 -37.36 9.77 -1.14
CA ILE A 115 -38.43 9.57 -2.12
C ILE A 115 -38.82 8.10 -2.22
N SER A 116 -39.85 7.79 -3.01
CA SER A 116 -40.41 6.44 -3.15
C SER A 116 -39.34 5.41 -3.56
N ALA A 117 -39.45 4.16 -3.10
CA ALA A 117 -38.51 3.06 -3.44
C ALA A 117 -38.71 2.49 -4.86
N ARG A 118 -39.13 3.30 -5.83
CA ARG A 118 -39.33 2.88 -7.22
C ARG A 118 -37.98 2.85 -7.96
N THR A 119 -37.81 1.89 -8.85
CA THR A 119 -36.66 1.81 -9.77
C THR A 119 -36.61 2.97 -10.77
N THR A 120 -37.73 3.66 -10.98
CA THR A 120 -37.82 4.83 -11.86
C THR A 120 -38.44 5.99 -11.10
N GLN A 121 -37.75 7.13 -11.09
CA GLN A 121 -38.19 8.37 -10.48
C GLN A 121 -38.39 9.42 -11.56
N LEU A 122 -39.47 10.21 -11.45
CA LEU A 122 -39.70 11.38 -12.29
C LEU A 122 -39.31 12.63 -11.48
N VAL A 123 -38.19 13.25 -11.85
CA VAL A 123 -37.68 14.44 -11.18
C VAL A 123 -38.11 15.67 -11.97
N GLU A 124 -39.00 16.46 -11.37
CA GLU A 124 -39.40 17.77 -11.89
C GLU A 124 -38.40 18.85 -11.45
N VAL A 125 -37.89 19.60 -12.43
CA VAL A 125 -36.96 20.72 -12.24
C VAL A 125 -37.61 21.97 -12.83
N LYS A 126 -38.13 22.83 -11.95
CA LYS A 126 -38.82 24.06 -12.38
C LYS A 126 -37.86 25.03 -13.05
N GLU A 127 -38.38 25.92 -13.89
CA GLU A 127 -37.60 27.03 -14.45
C GLU A 127 -36.87 27.81 -13.34
N GLY A 128 -35.56 28.00 -13.49
CA GLY A 128 -34.71 28.64 -12.49
C GLY A 128 -34.26 27.72 -11.34
N GLN A 129 -34.67 26.44 -11.30
CA GLN A 129 -34.39 25.52 -10.19
C GLN A 129 -33.16 24.64 -10.45
N VAL A 130 -32.54 24.20 -9.34
CA VAL A 130 -31.57 23.10 -9.29
C VAL A 130 -32.09 22.06 -8.30
N ARG A 131 -32.03 20.79 -8.66
CA ARG A 131 -32.39 19.65 -7.83
C ARG A 131 -31.16 18.76 -7.64
N GLN A 132 -31.00 18.22 -6.45
CA GLN A 132 -29.94 17.25 -6.16
C GLN A 132 -30.55 15.89 -5.81
N LEU A 133 -30.20 14.86 -6.57
CA LEU A 133 -30.57 13.48 -6.29
C LEU A 133 -29.37 12.76 -5.70
N GLU A 134 -29.59 11.96 -4.66
CA GLU A 134 -28.56 11.10 -4.07
C GLU A 134 -29.09 9.68 -3.97
N ALA A 135 -28.34 8.72 -4.51
CA ALA A 135 -28.62 7.30 -4.40
C ALA A 135 -27.57 6.62 -3.52
N LYS A 136 -28.02 5.89 -2.51
CA LYS A 136 -27.20 5.19 -1.52
C LYS A 136 -27.62 3.75 -1.39
N LYS A 137 -26.66 2.89 -1.13
CA LYS A 137 -26.89 1.51 -0.73
C LYS A 137 -25.73 1.05 0.12
N VAL A 138 -26.03 0.34 1.20
CA VAL A 138 -25.01 -0.21 2.11
C VAL A 138 -24.01 -1.06 1.30
N GLY A 139 -22.72 -0.74 1.45
CA GLY A 139 -21.62 -1.41 0.77
C GLY A 139 -21.38 -0.98 -0.67
N TYR A 140 -22.09 0.05 -1.17
CA TYR A 140 -21.86 0.63 -2.50
C TYR A 140 -21.45 2.09 -2.40
N LYS A 141 -20.70 2.58 -3.38
CA LYS A 141 -20.35 3.99 -3.50
C LYS A 141 -21.60 4.79 -3.81
N ALA A 142 -21.94 5.74 -2.94
CA ALA A 142 -23.05 6.66 -3.18
C ALA A 142 -22.83 7.47 -4.47
N ILE A 143 -23.91 7.73 -5.19
CA ILE A 143 -23.90 8.58 -6.38
C ILE A 143 -24.77 9.79 -6.12
N SER A 144 -24.23 10.98 -6.37
CA SER A 144 -24.98 12.23 -6.40
C SER A 144 -25.10 12.75 -7.83
N ARG A 145 -26.28 13.27 -8.18
CA ARG A 145 -26.63 13.87 -9.47
C ARG A 145 -27.25 15.24 -9.24
N THR A 146 -26.89 16.19 -10.09
CA THR A 146 -27.43 17.54 -10.06
C THR A 146 -28.15 17.81 -11.37
N TYR A 147 -29.43 18.18 -11.28
CA TYR A 147 -30.24 18.54 -12.43
C TYR A 147 -30.58 20.03 -12.34
N ALA A 148 -30.24 20.80 -13.37
CA ALA A 148 -30.40 22.25 -13.41
C ALA A 148 -31.24 22.69 -14.61
N ASN A 149 -32.24 23.55 -14.35
CA ASN A 149 -33.05 24.18 -15.39
C ASN A 149 -32.84 25.70 -15.30
N ARG A 150 -31.62 26.14 -15.59
CA ARG A 150 -31.19 27.55 -15.55
C ARG A 150 -30.51 27.92 -16.86
N GLU A 151 -30.67 29.18 -17.25
CA GLU A 151 -29.95 29.75 -18.38
C GLU A 151 -28.44 29.68 -18.15
N GLY A 152 -27.68 29.31 -19.20
CA GLY A 152 -26.22 29.14 -19.13
C GLY A 152 -25.72 27.85 -18.48
N GLN A 153 -26.59 26.98 -17.97
CA GLN A 153 -26.23 25.64 -17.48
C GLN A 153 -26.42 24.57 -18.57
N PRO A 154 -25.69 23.43 -18.50
CA PRO A 154 -25.96 22.29 -19.37
C PRO A 154 -27.43 21.86 -19.28
N THR A 155 -28.03 21.54 -20.43
CA THR A 155 -29.41 21.06 -20.46
C THR A 155 -29.53 19.75 -19.69
N THR A 156 -30.48 19.69 -18.77
CA THR A 156 -30.78 18.48 -18.00
C THR A 156 -31.20 17.34 -18.94
N PRO A 157 -30.69 16.11 -18.76
CA PRO A 157 -31.04 14.98 -19.60
C PRO A 157 -32.51 14.58 -19.45
N GLU A 158 -33.10 14.01 -20.50
CA GLU A 158 -34.44 13.40 -20.42
C GLU A 158 -34.44 12.11 -19.60
N VAL A 159 -33.39 11.29 -19.76
CA VAL A 159 -33.19 10.03 -19.04
C VAL A 159 -31.81 10.02 -18.42
N ASP A 160 -31.71 9.62 -17.14
CA ASP A 160 -30.44 9.43 -16.43
C ASP A 160 -30.40 8.05 -15.77
N ASP A 161 -29.32 7.31 -16.01
CA ASP A 161 -29.08 5.98 -15.46
C ASP A 161 -28.13 6.07 -14.27
N VAL A 162 -28.68 5.90 -13.06
CA VAL A 162 -27.93 5.91 -11.81
C VAL A 162 -27.71 4.46 -11.37
N SER A 163 -26.53 3.93 -11.69
CA SER A 163 -26.14 2.56 -11.36
C SER A 163 -25.06 2.51 -10.30
N LEU A 164 -25.41 2.04 -9.11
CA LEU A 164 -24.48 1.77 -8.01
C LEU A 164 -23.71 0.48 -8.30
N VAL A 165 -22.64 0.57 -9.07
CA VAL A 165 -21.84 -0.59 -9.52
C VAL A 165 -20.53 -0.76 -8.74
N GLN A 166 -20.07 0.27 -8.05
CA GLN A 166 -18.84 0.21 -7.26
C GLN A 166 -19.16 -0.16 -5.82
N ARG A 167 -18.46 -1.17 -5.29
CA ARG A 167 -18.49 -1.47 -3.86
C ARG A 167 -17.61 -0.49 -3.10
N VAL A 168 -17.86 -0.32 -1.81
CA VAL A 168 -17.01 0.48 -0.91
C VAL A 168 -16.68 -0.33 0.33
N VAL A 169 -15.39 -0.31 0.71
CA VAL A 169 -14.89 -0.81 1.99
C VAL A 169 -14.42 0.38 2.82
N GLY A 170 -14.92 0.52 4.04
CA GLY A 170 -14.32 1.43 5.02
C GLY A 170 -13.09 0.78 5.64
N VAL A 171 -11.89 1.21 5.25
CA VAL A 171 -10.62 0.70 5.79
C VAL A 171 -10.16 1.61 6.92
N SER A 172 -9.98 1.03 8.10
CA SER A 172 -9.32 1.68 9.23
C SER A 172 -7.91 1.12 9.41
N ALA A 173 -6.93 1.98 9.66
CA ALA A 173 -5.55 1.60 9.89
C ALA A 173 -5.12 2.00 11.30
N MET A 174 -4.45 1.08 11.99
CA MET A 174 -3.90 1.32 13.32
C MET A 174 -2.43 0.90 13.34
N PRO A 175 -1.56 1.56 14.12
CA PRO A 175 -1.86 2.65 15.06
C PRO A 175 -2.01 4.04 14.41
N GLY A 176 -2.67 4.99 15.07
CA GLY A 176 -3.02 6.31 14.50
C GLY A 176 -1.84 7.14 13.97
N GLY A 177 -2.00 7.85 12.85
CA GLY A 177 -0.94 8.37 12.00
C GLY A 177 -0.40 7.34 10.98
N THR A 178 -1.20 6.33 10.61
CA THR A 178 -0.82 5.36 9.58
C THR A 178 -1.25 5.86 8.20
N GLN A 179 -0.30 5.99 7.28
CA GLN A 179 -0.55 6.36 5.88
C GLN A 179 -1.24 5.21 5.15
N ILE A 180 -2.30 5.54 4.42
CA ILE A 180 -3.03 4.64 3.53
C ILE A 180 -2.78 5.08 2.08
N ASP A 181 -2.30 4.15 1.27
CA ASP A 181 -2.15 4.30 -0.17
C ASP A 181 -3.15 3.40 -0.89
N ILE A 182 -3.83 3.92 -1.91
CA ILE A 182 -4.77 3.17 -2.75
C ILE A 182 -4.19 3.07 -4.15
N ASN A 183 -4.00 1.84 -4.65
CA ASN A 183 -3.35 1.56 -5.94
C ASN A 183 -2.01 2.30 -6.10
N GLY A 184 -1.23 2.41 -5.02
CA GLY A 184 0.07 3.08 -4.98
C GLY A 184 0.03 4.60 -4.87
N ALA A 185 -1.15 5.23 -4.89
CA ALA A 185 -1.31 6.67 -4.68
C ALA A 185 -1.66 6.96 -3.21
N LYS A 186 -1.00 7.97 -2.63
CA LYS A 186 -1.33 8.45 -1.27
C LYS A 186 -2.78 8.91 -1.22
N TYR A 187 -3.53 8.38 -0.27
CA TYR A 187 -4.94 8.73 -0.08
C TYR A 187 -5.14 9.59 1.17
N GLY A 188 -4.66 9.13 2.32
CA GLY A 188 -4.85 9.81 3.60
C GLY A 188 -4.26 9.00 4.76
N GLU A 189 -4.64 9.37 5.98
CA GLU A 189 -4.18 8.73 7.21
C GLU A 189 -5.35 8.11 7.97
N ASP A 190 -5.09 6.98 8.64
CA ASP A 190 -5.96 6.24 9.59
C ASP A 190 -7.28 5.68 9.05
N PHE A 191 -7.91 6.32 8.08
CA PHE A 191 -9.16 5.87 7.50
C PHE A 191 -9.26 6.20 6.01
N ALA A 192 -9.85 5.28 5.25
CA ALA A 192 -10.16 5.48 3.83
C ALA A 192 -11.46 4.78 3.43
N GLU A 193 -12.25 5.45 2.60
CA GLU A 193 -13.34 4.80 1.85
C GLU A 193 -12.79 4.30 0.50
N VAL A 194 -12.63 2.98 0.41
CA VAL A 194 -11.98 2.33 -0.73
C VAL A 194 -13.04 1.88 -1.72
N ALA A 195 -13.14 2.58 -2.85
CA ALA A 195 -14.01 2.19 -3.95
C ALA A 195 -13.41 1.00 -4.73
N ILE A 196 -14.22 -0.03 -4.95
CA ILE A 196 -13.86 -1.21 -5.74
C ILE A 196 -14.69 -1.20 -7.03
N PRO A 197 -14.05 -1.17 -8.21
CA PRO A 197 -14.75 -1.19 -9.48
C PRO A 197 -15.45 -2.54 -9.70
N ALA A 198 -16.58 -2.51 -10.42
CA ALA A 198 -17.24 -3.73 -10.87
C ALA A 198 -16.29 -4.60 -11.69
N ASN A 199 -16.24 -5.90 -11.41
CA ASN A 199 -15.34 -6.86 -12.04
C ASN A 199 -13.84 -6.51 -11.92
N GLY A 200 -13.46 -5.73 -10.91
CA GLY A 200 -12.08 -5.32 -10.69
C GLY A 200 -11.63 -5.44 -9.24
N CYS A 201 -10.40 -4.99 -8.99
CA CYS A 201 -9.78 -5.02 -7.67
C CYS A 201 -9.13 -3.68 -7.35
N THR A 202 -9.07 -3.36 -6.07
CA THR A 202 -8.38 -2.19 -5.52
C THR A 202 -7.39 -2.67 -4.46
N THR A 203 -6.13 -2.27 -4.60
CA THR A 203 -5.06 -2.59 -3.64
C THR A 203 -4.91 -1.45 -2.64
N VAL A 204 -4.76 -1.79 -1.37
CA VAL A 204 -4.61 -0.85 -0.27
C VAL A 204 -3.36 -1.23 0.51
N LYS A 205 -2.45 -0.26 0.69
CA LYS A 205 -1.25 -0.41 1.49
C LYS A 205 -1.31 0.53 2.68
N ALA A 206 -1.20 -0.03 3.88
CA ALA A 206 -1.06 0.72 5.12
C ALA A 206 0.41 0.73 5.54
N SER A 207 0.96 1.90 5.83
CA SER A 207 2.37 2.06 6.18
C SER A 207 2.61 3.15 7.22
N ARG A 208 3.57 2.90 8.10
CA ARG A 208 4.00 3.85 9.13
C ARG A 208 5.48 3.62 9.45
N PRO A 209 6.30 4.67 9.63
CA PRO A 209 7.70 4.52 10.06
C PRO A 209 7.82 3.68 11.33
N GLY A 210 8.78 2.76 11.35
CA GLY A 210 8.99 1.79 12.42
C GLY A 210 8.13 0.54 12.35
N TYR A 211 7.09 0.50 11.50
CA TYR A 211 6.22 -0.65 11.35
C TYR A 211 6.46 -1.40 10.04
N LEU A 212 6.19 -2.70 10.04
CA LEU A 212 6.12 -3.47 8.81
C LEU A 212 4.83 -3.10 8.06
N PRO A 213 4.89 -2.60 6.80
CA PRO A 213 3.69 -2.24 6.06
C PRO A 213 2.86 -3.48 5.70
N ILE A 214 1.54 -3.30 5.66
CA ILE A 214 0.59 -4.35 5.26
C ILE A 214 -0.10 -3.92 3.96
N GLU A 215 -0.17 -4.83 3.00
CA GLU A 215 -0.87 -4.64 1.73
C GLU A 215 -2.02 -5.66 1.63
N LYS A 216 -3.22 -5.17 1.30
CA LYS A 216 -4.43 -5.98 1.08
C LYS A 216 -5.05 -5.63 -0.26
N GLN A 217 -5.72 -6.60 -0.87
CA GLN A 217 -6.45 -6.40 -2.12
C GLN A 217 -7.92 -6.75 -1.93
N TYR A 218 -8.80 -5.85 -2.34
CA TYR A 218 -10.25 -6.04 -2.33
C TYR A 218 -10.75 -6.17 -3.76
N CYS A 219 -11.49 -7.25 -4.05
CA CYS A 219 -11.97 -7.54 -5.40
C CYS A 219 -13.49 -7.67 -5.40
N MET A 220 -14.11 -7.26 -6.50
CA MET A 220 -15.52 -7.50 -6.80
C MET A 220 -15.61 -8.28 -8.10
N ARG A 221 -15.97 -9.56 -8.03
CA ARG A 221 -16.19 -10.44 -9.19
C ARG A 221 -17.31 -11.43 -8.91
N ASP A 222 -17.98 -11.89 -9.95
CA ASP A 222 -18.99 -12.93 -9.84
C ASP A 222 -18.38 -14.24 -9.30
N GLY A 223 -19.09 -14.91 -8.39
CA GLY A 223 -18.63 -16.15 -7.74
C GLY A 223 -17.55 -15.96 -6.66
N VAL A 224 -17.07 -14.73 -6.43
CA VAL A 224 -16.16 -14.40 -5.33
C VAL A 224 -16.95 -13.78 -4.18
N GLN A 225 -16.57 -14.06 -2.93
CA GLN A 225 -17.18 -13.41 -1.78
C GLN A 225 -17.05 -11.88 -1.92
N PRO A 226 -18.15 -11.12 -1.73
CA PRO A 226 -18.08 -9.67 -1.84
C PRO A 226 -17.12 -9.10 -0.79
N PRO A 227 -16.46 -7.97 -1.09
CA PRO A 227 -15.57 -7.32 -0.15
C PRO A 227 -16.34 -6.91 1.11
N PRO A 228 -15.70 -6.91 2.29
CA PRO A 228 -16.36 -6.58 3.55
C PRO A 228 -16.81 -5.11 3.57
N LEU A 229 -17.79 -4.76 4.39
CA LEU A 229 -18.22 -3.36 4.54
C LEU A 229 -17.15 -2.50 5.22
N GLN A 230 -16.43 -3.11 6.17
CA GLN A 230 -15.33 -2.49 6.90
C GLN A 230 -14.19 -3.49 7.03
N ASP A 231 -12.96 -2.99 7.00
CA ASP A 231 -11.78 -3.75 7.36
C ASP A 231 -10.89 -2.94 8.30
N ARG A 232 -10.18 -3.62 9.18
CA ARG A 232 -9.18 -3.04 10.07
C ARG A 232 -7.82 -3.64 9.75
N ILE A 233 -6.88 -2.77 9.42
CA ILE A 233 -5.48 -3.12 9.22
C ILE A 233 -4.70 -2.66 10.45
N THR A 234 -4.21 -3.60 11.24
CA THR A 234 -3.38 -3.31 12.41
C THR A 234 -1.93 -3.63 12.09
N LEU A 235 -1.07 -2.62 12.08
CA LEU A 235 0.38 -2.77 11.99
C LEU A 235 0.92 -3.12 13.38
N SER A 236 1.07 -4.41 13.69
CA SER A 236 1.64 -4.87 14.96
C SER A 236 3.14 -5.13 14.86
N ASP A 237 3.59 -5.66 13.73
CA ASP A 237 5.00 -5.97 13.51
C ASP A 237 5.85 -4.72 13.28
N ARG A 238 7.08 -4.73 13.80
CA ARG A 238 8.03 -3.63 13.70
C ARG A 238 9.09 -3.94 12.64
N ALA A 239 9.54 -2.90 11.94
CA ALA A 239 10.61 -3.01 10.97
C ALA A 239 11.48 -1.76 10.98
N PHE A 240 12.79 -1.95 10.96
CA PHE A 240 13.81 -0.89 10.93
C PHE A 240 15.07 -1.41 10.25
N GLU A 241 16.00 -0.52 9.91
CA GLU A 241 17.30 -0.85 9.35
C GLU A 241 18.35 -0.99 10.45
N VAL A 242 19.23 -1.98 10.34
CA VAL A 242 20.49 -2.01 11.08
C VAL A 242 21.60 -1.69 10.10
N ARG A 243 22.35 -0.63 10.38
CA ARG A 243 23.49 -0.21 9.57
C ARG A 243 24.79 -0.48 10.32
N PRO A 244 25.59 -1.47 9.89
CA PRO A 244 26.90 -1.69 10.49
C PRO A 244 27.88 -0.59 10.11
N ASP A 245 28.76 -0.25 11.04
CA ASP A 245 29.93 0.59 10.84
C ASP A 245 31.17 -0.21 11.28
N PRO A 246 31.97 -0.75 10.33
CA PRO A 246 31.97 -0.43 8.89
C PRO A 246 30.86 -1.13 8.08
N GLU A 247 30.47 -0.53 6.94
CA GLU A 247 29.43 -1.08 6.04
C GLU A 247 29.82 -2.40 5.36
N THR A 248 31.09 -2.80 5.42
CA THR A 248 31.56 -4.10 4.92
C THR A 248 31.26 -5.26 5.86
N ALA A 249 30.69 -5.00 7.05
CA ALA A 249 30.37 -6.05 8.00
C ALA A 249 29.23 -6.95 7.49
N GLU A 250 29.35 -8.24 7.80
CA GLU A 250 28.28 -9.22 7.61
C GLU A 250 27.25 -9.09 8.74
N VAL A 251 25.96 -9.16 8.39
CA VAL A 251 24.86 -9.13 9.35
C VAL A 251 24.19 -10.49 9.42
N LEU A 252 23.96 -10.96 10.64
CA LEU A 252 23.27 -12.20 10.96
C LEU A 252 22.05 -11.89 11.83
N VAL A 253 20.96 -12.62 11.61
CA VAL A 253 19.73 -12.53 12.41
C VAL A 253 19.38 -13.93 12.89
N GLY A 254 19.29 -14.12 14.21
CA GLY A 254 19.08 -15.44 14.82
C GLY A 254 20.16 -16.45 14.43
N GLY A 255 21.41 -16.00 14.25
CA GLY A 255 22.54 -16.83 13.83
C GLY A 255 22.60 -17.13 12.32
N ARG A 256 21.61 -16.72 11.52
CA ARG A 256 21.65 -16.90 10.05
C ARG A 256 22.14 -15.64 9.37
N ARG A 257 23.14 -15.75 8.50
CA ARG A 257 23.59 -14.65 7.63
C ARG A 257 22.44 -14.15 6.75
N VAL A 258 22.18 -12.85 6.80
CA VAL A 258 21.16 -12.17 5.97
C VAL A 258 21.78 -11.32 4.86
N GLY A 259 23.00 -10.80 5.07
CA GLY A 259 23.67 -9.97 4.05
C GLY A 259 24.94 -9.30 4.56
N VAL A 260 25.42 -8.34 3.79
CA VAL A 260 26.53 -7.43 4.12
C VAL A 260 25.99 -5.99 4.07
N GLY A 261 26.49 -5.11 4.93
CA GLY A 261 26.05 -3.72 4.98
C GLY A 261 24.66 -3.54 5.60
N PRO A 262 23.96 -2.44 5.28
CA PRO A 262 22.65 -2.15 5.86
C PRO A 262 21.63 -3.26 5.58
N GLN A 263 20.90 -3.69 6.61
CA GLN A 263 19.88 -4.75 6.48
C GLN A 263 18.60 -4.37 7.20
N ARG A 264 17.46 -4.66 6.56
CA ARG A 264 16.14 -4.47 7.16
C ARG A 264 15.84 -5.61 8.14
N ILE A 265 15.61 -5.26 9.40
CA ILE A 265 15.24 -6.17 10.47
C ILE A 265 13.74 -6.09 10.69
N VAL A 266 13.11 -7.25 10.86
CA VAL A 266 11.68 -7.37 11.21
C VAL A 266 11.58 -8.05 12.56
N VAL A 267 10.82 -7.45 13.46
CA VAL A 267 10.51 -8.00 14.77
C VAL A 267 9.00 -8.19 14.84
N ARG A 268 8.57 -9.45 14.98
CA ARG A 268 7.14 -9.77 15.06
C ARG A 268 6.62 -9.53 16.47
N GLU A 269 5.33 -9.23 16.57
CA GLU A 269 4.66 -9.05 17.86
C GLU A 269 4.87 -10.26 18.79
N GLY A 270 5.27 -9.99 20.04
CA GLY A 270 5.57 -11.00 21.06
C GLY A 270 6.94 -11.67 20.93
N GLN A 271 7.75 -11.35 19.91
CA GLN A 271 9.01 -12.02 19.62
C GLN A 271 10.25 -11.16 19.92
N CYS A 272 11.38 -11.84 20.09
CA CYS A 272 12.71 -11.25 20.13
C CYS A 272 13.56 -11.75 18.96
N VAL A 273 14.42 -10.88 18.44
CA VAL A 273 15.44 -11.25 17.44
C VAL A 273 16.81 -10.77 17.91
N VAL A 274 17.79 -11.66 17.81
CA VAL A 274 19.20 -11.32 18.05
C VAL A 274 19.82 -10.96 16.71
N VAL A 275 20.37 -9.75 16.62
CA VAL A 275 21.12 -9.26 15.47
C VAL A 275 22.59 -9.20 15.83
N GLU A 276 23.42 -9.74 14.94
CA GLU A 276 24.86 -9.73 15.08
C GLU A 276 25.51 -9.14 13.82
N ALA A 277 26.48 -8.24 14.00
CA ALA A 277 27.30 -7.70 12.93
C ALA A 277 28.77 -8.09 13.13
N ARG A 278 29.41 -8.61 12.09
CA ARG A 278 30.79 -9.13 12.10
C ARG A 278 31.64 -8.53 11.00
N ALA A 279 32.85 -8.10 11.34
CA ALA A 279 33.86 -7.69 10.37
C ALA A 279 35.26 -8.14 10.84
N ASN A 280 36.16 -8.38 9.88
CA ASN A 280 37.54 -8.72 10.19
C ASN A 280 38.23 -7.55 10.92
N SER A 281 39.07 -7.86 11.91
CA SER A 281 39.74 -6.85 12.76
C SER A 281 38.80 -6.04 13.66
N PHE A 282 37.56 -6.49 13.83
CA PHE A 282 36.59 -5.89 14.75
C PHE A 282 35.98 -6.94 15.67
N MET A 283 35.56 -6.51 16.85
CA MET A 283 34.72 -7.33 17.72
C MET A 283 33.30 -7.46 17.15
N PRO A 284 32.66 -8.64 17.28
CA PRO A 284 31.25 -8.79 16.96
C PRO A 284 30.39 -7.83 17.77
N TRP A 285 29.49 -7.13 17.09
CA TRP A 285 28.44 -6.35 17.74
C TRP A 285 27.19 -7.22 17.81
N VAL A 286 26.61 -7.39 19.00
CA VAL A 286 25.42 -8.22 19.21
C VAL A 286 24.39 -7.41 19.98
N LYS A 287 23.15 -7.39 19.48
CA LYS A 287 22.03 -6.74 20.15
C LYS A 287 20.75 -7.55 19.96
N GLU A 288 19.98 -7.66 21.04
CA GLU A 288 18.66 -8.27 21.02
C GLU A 288 17.58 -7.18 20.94
N TYR A 289 16.58 -7.42 20.10
CA TYR A 289 15.42 -6.56 19.92
C TYR A 289 14.16 -7.36 20.23
N CYS A 290 13.42 -6.91 21.24
CA CYS A 290 12.18 -7.57 21.69
C CYS A 290 10.98 -6.66 21.48
N LEU A 291 9.93 -7.20 20.85
CA LEU A 291 8.63 -6.55 20.72
C LEU A 291 7.65 -7.20 21.71
N GLN A 292 7.76 -6.82 22.97
CA GLN A 292 6.95 -7.33 24.08
C GLN A 292 6.45 -6.18 24.96
N ASP A 293 5.43 -6.45 25.77
CA ASP A 293 4.96 -5.50 26.78
C ASP A 293 6.09 -5.13 27.73
N ASN A 294 6.28 -3.81 27.97
CA ASN A 294 7.41 -3.25 28.74
C ASN A 294 8.81 -3.55 28.15
N GLY A 295 8.90 -4.00 26.90
CA GLY A 295 10.16 -4.15 26.19
C GLY A 295 10.85 -2.79 25.94
N SER A 296 12.17 -2.84 25.71
CA SER A 296 12.91 -1.64 25.31
C SER A 296 12.35 -1.10 23.99
N PRO A 297 12.24 0.24 23.82
CA PRO A 297 11.70 0.81 22.61
C PRO A 297 12.56 0.42 21.40
N LEU A 298 11.90 -0.15 20.38
CA LEU A 298 12.55 -0.49 19.13
C LEU A 298 12.83 0.76 18.28
N PRO A 299 13.91 0.75 17.47
CA PRO A 299 14.20 1.82 16.53
C PRO A 299 13.01 2.14 15.60
N ILE A 300 12.89 3.42 15.24
CA ILE A 300 11.86 3.87 14.29
C ILE A 300 12.34 3.69 12.86
N ASP A 301 13.60 4.01 12.58
CA ASP A 301 14.13 3.98 11.21
C ASP A 301 15.42 3.16 11.15
N THR A 302 16.45 3.58 11.87
CA THR A 302 17.78 2.94 11.82
C THR A 302 18.40 2.77 13.20
N ASP A 303 19.14 1.68 13.39
CA ASP A 303 20.11 1.49 14.48
C ASP A 303 21.52 1.31 13.90
N ILE A 304 22.50 2.00 14.49
CA ILE A 304 23.88 1.95 14.02
C ILE A 304 24.64 0.92 14.85
N ALA A 305 24.99 -0.19 14.22
CA ALA A 305 25.85 -1.21 14.80
C ALA A 305 27.32 -0.76 14.69
N LYS A 306 27.77 0.02 15.66
CA LYS A 306 29.15 0.52 15.71
C LYS A 306 30.10 -0.56 16.24
N LEU A 307 30.88 -1.16 15.34
CA LEU A 307 31.85 -2.17 15.72
C LEU A 307 33.09 -1.52 16.33
N VAL A 308 33.65 -2.16 17.35
CA VAL A 308 34.89 -1.72 18.01
C VAL A 308 36.06 -2.51 17.45
N ALA A 309 37.18 -1.84 17.19
CA ALA A 309 38.38 -2.48 16.68
C ALA A 309 38.85 -3.60 17.62
N ASP A 310 39.23 -4.73 17.02
CA ASP A 310 39.76 -5.89 17.72
C ASP A 310 41.22 -5.65 18.10
N GLY A 311 41.46 -5.37 19.39
CA GLY A 311 42.81 -5.14 19.91
C GLY A 311 43.77 -6.34 19.73
N SER A 312 43.27 -7.55 19.52
CA SER A 312 44.12 -8.73 19.28
C SER A 312 44.77 -8.71 17.91
N TRP A 313 44.19 -7.94 16.97
CA TRP A 313 44.63 -7.93 15.58
C TRP A 313 46.03 -7.36 15.42
N SER A 314 46.37 -6.30 16.17
CA SER A 314 47.71 -5.68 16.17
C SER A 314 48.78 -6.51 16.88
N MET A 315 48.37 -7.41 17.76
CA MET A 315 49.27 -8.29 18.53
C MET A 315 49.49 -9.66 17.87
N SER A 316 48.92 -9.87 16.68
CA SER A 316 48.91 -11.16 16.00
C SER A 316 49.21 -11.01 14.52
N THR A 317 49.59 -12.13 13.90
CA THR A 317 49.70 -12.27 12.45
C THR A 317 48.85 -13.45 11.99
N GLU A 318 48.33 -13.34 10.78
CA GLU A 318 47.78 -14.51 10.09
C GLU A 318 48.87 -15.56 9.94
N SER A 319 48.50 -16.82 10.15
CA SER A 319 49.44 -17.92 10.14
C SER A 319 48.76 -19.18 9.62
N ASP A 320 49.29 -19.68 8.51
CA ASP A 320 49.03 -21.02 7.98
C ASP A 320 49.58 -22.13 8.91
N GLN A 321 50.39 -21.75 9.89
CA GLN A 321 50.95 -22.65 10.90
C GLN A 321 50.06 -22.82 12.14
N ALA A 322 49.05 -21.98 12.33
CA ALA A 322 48.13 -22.07 13.44
C ALA A 322 47.26 -23.33 13.34
N ASN A 323 47.20 -24.11 14.41
CA ASN A 323 46.33 -25.28 14.54
C ASN A 323 46.59 -26.42 13.54
N VAL A 324 47.76 -26.45 12.90
CA VAL A 324 48.19 -27.49 11.94
C VAL A 324 49.40 -28.27 12.47
N ASN A 325 49.53 -29.55 12.09
CA ASN A 325 50.71 -30.37 12.45
C ASN A 325 51.83 -30.17 11.41
N PHE A 326 53.03 -29.83 11.87
CA PHE A 326 54.22 -29.69 11.04
C PHE A 326 55.20 -30.83 11.32
N ALA A 327 55.67 -31.49 10.25
CA ALA A 327 56.74 -32.44 10.37
C ALA A 327 58.08 -31.72 10.53
N VAL A 328 58.85 -32.12 11.54
CA VAL A 328 60.22 -31.67 11.78
C VAL A 328 61.10 -32.91 11.77
N THR A 329 62.07 -32.93 10.85
CA THR A 329 63.01 -34.04 10.69
C THR A 329 64.38 -33.53 11.12
N PRO A 330 64.92 -34.02 12.25
CA PRO A 330 66.26 -33.65 12.68
C PRO A 330 67.34 -34.11 11.69
N ASN A 331 68.50 -33.47 11.75
CA ASN A 331 69.70 -33.90 11.04
C ASN A 331 70.04 -35.37 11.36
N GLU A 332 70.41 -36.16 10.37
CA GLU A 332 70.80 -37.57 10.55
C GLU A 332 71.99 -37.74 11.51
N LYS A 333 72.81 -36.70 11.70
CA LYS A 333 73.93 -36.69 12.64
C LYS A 333 73.53 -36.45 14.10
N ARG A 334 72.28 -36.05 14.38
CA ARG A 334 71.79 -35.79 15.74
C ARG A 334 71.13 -37.03 16.31
N THR A 335 71.46 -37.34 17.56
CA THR A 335 70.77 -38.38 18.31
C THR A 335 69.35 -37.94 18.71
N GLU A 336 68.50 -38.89 19.06
CA GLU A 336 67.18 -38.61 19.62
C GLU A 336 67.27 -37.76 20.89
N ALA A 337 68.22 -38.07 21.79
CA ALA A 337 68.40 -37.34 23.04
C ALA A 337 68.84 -35.87 22.82
N GLU A 338 69.73 -35.61 21.86
CA GLU A 338 70.13 -34.25 21.49
C GLU A 338 68.98 -33.47 20.86
N SER A 339 68.24 -34.12 19.95
CA SER A 339 67.06 -33.53 19.30
C SER A 339 65.99 -33.19 20.33
N TRP A 340 65.71 -34.11 21.25
CA TRP A 340 64.74 -33.93 22.33
C TRP A 340 65.13 -32.78 23.27
N LYS A 341 66.41 -32.70 23.66
CA LYS A 341 66.93 -31.59 24.47
C LYS A 341 66.78 -30.26 23.76
N LEU A 342 67.08 -30.19 22.46
CA LEU A 342 66.98 -28.97 21.68
C LEU A 342 65.52 -28.54 21.50
N ILE A 343 64.60 -29.48 21.24
CA ILE A 343 63.14 -29.24 21.22
C ILE A 343 62.70 -28.63 22.55
N GLY A 344 63.07 -29.26 23.68
CA GLY A 344 62.76 -28.76 25.01
C GLY A 344 63.24 -27.32 25.22
N GLN A 345 64.50 -27.04 24.88
CA GLN A 345 65.09 -25.69 24.99
C GLN A 345 64.34 -24.66 24.15
N MET A 346 64.01 -24.98 22.88
CA MET A 346 63.24 -24.09 22.01
C MET A 346 61.86 -23.83 22.59
N ILE A 347 61.13 -24.87 23.05
CA ILE A 347 59.81 -24.69 23.67
C ILE A 347 59.90 -23.76 24.89
N THR A 348 60.87 -23.98 25.77
CA THR A 348 61.02 -23.18 27.00
C THR A 348 61.41 -21.74 26.76
N ASN A 349 61.90 -21.38 25.57
CA ASN A 349 62.14 -19.97 25.20
C ASN A 349 60.82 -19.21 24.97
N TYR A 350 59.75 -19.92 24.60
CA TYR A 350 58.45 -19.33 24.28
C TYR A 350 57.40 -19.59 25.36
N PHE A 351 57.47 -20.73 26.04
CA PHE A 351 56.49 -21.22 27.00
C PHE A 351 57.14 -21.48 28.36
N ASP A 352 56.60 -20.87 29.42
CA ASP A 352 57.18 -20.94 30.75
C ASP A 352 56.94 -22.30 31.43
N VAL A 353 55.85 -22.99 31.06
CA VAL A 353 55.40 -24.24 31.72
C VAL A 353 55.24 -25.38 30.73
N LEU A 354 56.02 -26.45 30.94
CA LEU A 354 55.78 -27.77 30.35
C LEU A 354 54.79 -28.52 31.23
N GLU A 355 53.56 -28.72 30.75
CA GLU A 355 52.51 -29.41 31.51
C GLU A 355 52.73 -30.92 31.51
N LEU A 356 53.16 -31.47 30.37
CA LEU A 356 53.52 -32.87 30.22
C LEU A 356 54.77 -32.95 29.33
N SER A 357 55.77 -33.67 29.81
CA SER A 357 56.99 -33.99 29.05
C SER A 357 57.35 -35.43 29.34
N ASP A 358 57.17 -36.29 28.35
CA ASP A 358 57.48 -37.71 28.42
C ASP A 358 58.41 -38.08 27.28
N LYS A 359 59.67 -38.36 27.65
CA LYS A 359 60.71 -38.74 26.71
C LYS A 359 60.48 -40.14 26.14
N GLU A 360 59.90 -41.07 26.90
CA GLU A 360 59.74 -42.47 26.47
C GLU A 360 58.69 -42.58 25.36
N THR A 361 57.61 -41.81 25.46
CA THR A 361 56.56 -41.77 24.42
C THR A 361 56.80 -40.68 23.37
N GLY A 362 57.86 -39.87 23.53
CA GLY A 362 58.19 -38.76 22.64
C GLY A 362 57.09 -37.69 22.61
N TYR A 363 56.46 -37.40 23.74
CA TYR A 363 55.34 -36.45 23.85
C TYR A 363 55.70 -35.23 24.73
N ILE A 364 55.49 -34.02 24.20
CA ILE A 364 55.51 -32.76 24.98
C ILE A 364 54.20 -32.01 24.75
N ARG A 365 53.62 -31.50 25.83
CA ARG A 365 52.54 -30.51 25.80
C ARG A 365 52.83 -29.41 26.81
N THR A 366 52.77 -28.16 26.36
CA THR A 366 52.85 -27.02 27.27
C THR A 366 51.50 -26.76 27.93
N GLY A 367 51.55 -26.08 29.07
CA GLY A 367 50.35 -25.43 29.59
C GLY A 367 49.81 -24.38 28.61
N TRP A 368 48.59 -23.93 28.85
CA TRP A 368 48.03 -22.80 28.11
C TRP A 368 48.72 -21.50 28.55
N ASN A 369 49.39 -20.82 27.61
CA ASN A 369 49.77 -19.42 27.79
C ASN A 369 48.58 -18.54 27.41
N VAL A 370 48.11 -17.77 28.38
CA VAL A 370 46.89 -16.96 28.26
C VAL A 370 47.28 -15.50 28.11
N THR A 371 46.71 -14.83 27.12
CA THR A 371 46.85 -13.39 26.90
C THR A 371 45.46 -12.77 26.91
N SER A 372 45.20 -11.92 27.89
CA SER A 372 43.98 -11.12 27.95
C SER A 372 44.22 -9.82 27.20
N VAL A 373 43.44 -9.59 26.13
CA VAL A 373 43.48 -8.35 25.38
C VAL A 373 42.44 -7.40 25.97
N PRO A 374 42.84 -6.20 26.46
CA PRO A 374 41.91 -5.24 27.04
C PRO A 374 40.74 -4.94 26.10
N SER A 375 39.52 -5.00 26.64
CA SER A 375 38.29 -4.70 25.90
C SER A 375 38.07 -5.54 24.64
N CYS A 376 38.70 -6.72 24.53
CA CYS A 376 38.49 -7.65 23.43
C CYS A 376 38.10 -9.05 23.89
N CYS A 377 39.10 -9.79 24.34
CA CYS A 377 39.06 -11.23 24.22
C CYS A 377 40.22 -11.87 24.98
N ILE A 378 40.08 -13.16 25.24
CA ILE A 378 41.15 -14.01 25.76
C ILE A 378 41.68 -14.86 24.62
N ILE A 379 43.00 -14.88 24.47
CA ILE A 379 43.71 -15.74 23.53
C ILE A 379 44.52 -16.73 24.36
N ARG A 380 44.44 -18.01 24.00
CA ARG A 380 45.28 -19.04 24.60
C ARG A 380 46.08 -19.74 23.53
N THR A 381 47.36 -19.97 23.84
CA THR A 381 48.29 -20.65 22.92
C THR A 381 49.03 -21.74 23.68
N ARG A 382 49.22 -22.89 23.04
CA ARG A 382 50.08 -23.98 23.54
C ARG A 382 50.77 -24.68 22.39
N ILE A 383 51.85 -25.38 22.66
CA ILE A 383 52.53 -26.22 21.66
C ILE A 383 52.48 -27.68 22.09
N ILE A 384 52.28 -28.55 21.11
CA ILE A 384 52.25 -30.00 21.26
C ILE A 384 53.30 -30.60 20.33
N VAL A 385 54.21 -31.39 20.87
CA VAL A 385 55.19 -32.16 20.09
C VAL A 385 54.91 -33.64 20.31
N LYS A 386 54.94 -34.41 19.22
CA LYS A 386 54.83 -35.86 19.24
C LYS A 386 55.92 -36.45 18.36
N GLN A 387 56.60 -37.49 18.82
CA GLN A 387 57.45 -38.30 17.97
C GLN A 387 56.57 -39.10 17.00
N ALA A 388 56.80 -38.91 15.71
CA ALA A 388 56.04 -39.52 14.64
C ALA A 388 56.73 -40.75 14.05
N ASN A 389 58.06 -40.80 14.10
CA ASN A 389 58.84 -41.96 13.66
C ASN A 389 60.20 -42.00 14.40
N THR A 390 60.76 -43.19 14.57
CA THR A 390 62.09 -43.42 15.16
C THR A 390 63.19 -43.54 14.11
N SER A 391 62.87 -44.01 12.89
CA SER A 391 63.84 -44.13 11.79
C SER A 391 63.19 -43.95 10.40
N PRO A 392 63.48 -42.85 9.68
CA PRO A 392 64.22 -41.68 10.16
C PRO A 392 63.47 -41.00 11.31
N LEU A 393 64.23 -40.45 12.27
CA LEU A 393 63.67 -39.72 13.41
C LEU A 393 62.82 -38.55 12.91
N ARG A 394 61.57 -38.47 13.35
CA ARG A 394 60.64 -37.43 12.94
C ARG A 394 59.74 -37.03 14.09
N TYR A 395 59.51 -35.72 14.24
CA TYR A 395 58.54 -35.15 15.16
C TYR A 395 57.43 -34.46 14.40
N THR A 396 56.23 -34.43 14.97
CA THR A 396 55.14 -33.54 14.58
C THR A 396 54.99 -32.47 15.65
N VAL A 397 54.98 -31.21 15.24
CA VAL A 397 54.81 -30.06 16.10
C VAL A 397 53.51 -29.35 15.72
N LYS A 398 52.67 -29.04 16.71
CA LYS A 398 51.42 -28.29 16.53
C LYS A 398 51.40 -27.11 17.47
N LEU A 399 51.36 -25.90 16.91
CA LEU A 399 51.04 -24.68 17.65
C LEU A 399 49.52 -24.50 17.65
N VAL A 400 48.89 -24.66 18.82
CA VAL A 400 47.44 -24.50 18.99
C VAL A 400 47.18 -23.06 19.41
N SER A 401 46.35 -22.34 18.66
CA SER A 401 45.92 -20.98 18.97
C SER A 401 44.41 -20.88 18.94
N GLU A 402 43.84 -20.42 20.06
CA GLU A 402 42.41 -20.33 20.25
C GLU A 402 42.03 -18.98 20.87
N ARG A 403 40.83 -18.51 20.56
CA ARG A 403 40.32 -17.22 21.00
C ARG A 403 38.89 -17.35 21.52
N SER A 404 38.57 -16.53 22.52
CA SER A 404 37.21 -16.33 22.99
C SER A 404 36.93 -14.87 23.30
N PHE A 405 35.79 -14.37 22.85
CA PHE A 405 35.25 -13.06 23.25
C PHE A 405 34.40 -13.14 24.54
N ARG A 406 34.14 -14.35 25.06
CA ARG A 406 33.21 -14.58 26.18
C ARG A 406 33.86 -15.24 27.40
N ALA A 407 34.95 -15.98 27.20
CA ALA A 407 35.65 -16.65 28.29
C ALA A 407 36.18 -15.63 29.30
N LYS A 408 36.16 -16.03 30.57
CA LYS A 408 36.80 -15.30 31.69
C LYS A 408 38.08 -15.97 32.13
N SER A 409 38.23 -17.26 31.84
CA SER A 409 39.40 -18.05 32.18
C SER A 409 39.79 -18.99 31.04
N ALA A 410 41.04 -19.46 31.04
CA ALA A 410 41.48 -20.47 30.08
C ALA A 410 40.93 -21.88 30.35
N LYS A 411 40.11 -22.07 31.39
CA LYS A 411 39.43 -23.34 31.70
C LYS A 411 38.03 -23.42 31.09
N ASP A 412 37.53 -22.32 30.53
CA ASP A 412 36.20 -22.25 29.92
C ASP A 412 36.25 -22.84 28.50
N ASP A 413 36.68 -24.11 28.39
CA ASP A 413 37.07 -24.79 27.15
C ASP A 413 36.00 -24.68 26.05
N GLU A 414 34.72 -24.74 26.43
CA GLU A 414 33.57 -24.66 25.54
C GLU A 414 33.36 -23.29 24.88
N LEU A 415 34.02 -22.24 25.39
CA LEU A 415 33.91 -20.88 24.89
C LEU A 415 35.03 -20.50 23.93
N PHE A 416 36.04 -21.35 23.75
CA PHE A 416 37.18 -21.09 22.87
C PHE A 416 36.98 -21.71 21.49
N GLU A 417 37.33 -20.94 20.48
CA GLU A 417 37.30 -21.37 19.08
C GLU A 417 38.72 -21.31 18.49
N SER A 418 39.01 -22.22 17.55
CA SER A 418 40.28 -22.20 16.81
C SER A 418 40.44 -20.87 16.08
N TRP A 419 41.62 -20.28 16.22
CA TRP A 419 41.94 -18.99 15.61
C TRP A 419 43.00 -19.15 14.54
N SER A 420 42.78 -18.57 13.35
CA SER A 420 43.71 -18.64 12.20
C SER A 420 44.91 -17.70 12.30
N ARG A 421 45.15 -17.14 13.50
CA ARG A 421 46.24 -16.20 13.77
C ARG A 421 47.03 -16.70 14.97
N VAL A 422 48.28 -16.27 15.05
CA VAL A 422 49.14 -16.50 16.22
C VAL A 422 49.60 -15.16 16.75
N LEU A 423 49.77 -15.07 18.07
CA LEU A 423 50.39 -13.89 18.68
C LEU A 423 51.82 -13.72 18.14
N LEU A 424 52.24 -12.47 17.94
CA LEU A 424 53.53 -12.14 17.34
C LEU A 424 54.71 -12.81 18.07
N ARG A 425 54.60 -12.99 19.40
CA ARG A 425 55.61 -13.68 20.21
C ARG A 425 55.84 -15.15 19.83
N TYR A 426 54.89 -15.80 19.15
CA TYR A 426 54.98 -17.21 18.76
C TYR A 426 55.15 -17.41 17.26
N LYS A 427 55.23 -16.33 16.46
CA LYS A 427 55.20 -16.41 14.99
C LYS A 427 56.36 -17.21 14.39
N ASP A 428 57.50 -17.26 15.08
CA ASP A 428 58.73 -17.89 14.58
C ASP A 428 59.00 -19.27 15.21
N VAL A 429 58.18 -19.75 16.15
CA VAL A 429 58.50 -20.96 16.95
C VAL A 429 58.66 -22.22 16.09
N ILE A 430 57.80 -22.41 15.09
CA ILE A 430 57.85 -23.59 14.21
C ILE A 430 59.04 -23.48 13.24
N ASN A 431 59.28 -22.30 12.68
CA ASN A 431 60.40 -22.05 11.76
C ASN A 431 61.73 -22.25 12.49
N GLU A 432 61.87 -21.70 13.70
CA GLU A 432 63.05 -21.90 14.54
C GLU A 432 63.28 -23.40 14.81
N MET A 433 62.23 -24.16 15.12
CA MET A 433 62.36 -25.61 15.29
C MET A 433 62.84 -26.31 14.01
N GLN A 434 62.27 -25.97 12.85
CA GLN A 434 62.68 -26.57 11.58
C GLN A 434 64.11 -26.23 11.20
N GLU A 435 64.55 -24.99 11.41
CA GLU A 435 65.89 -24.53 11.06
C GLU A 435 66.96 -25.06 12.02
N ARG A 436 66.69 -25.10 13.32
CA ARG A 436 67.67 -25.53 14.31
C ARG A 436 67.81 -27.05 14.42
N LEU A 437 66.76 -27.81 14.06
CA LEU A 437 66.79 -29.27 14.10
C LEU A 437 67.35 -29.91 12.82
N LYS A 438 67.20 -29.26 11.65
CA LYS A 438 67.93 -29.62 10.43
C LYS A 438 69.43 -29.48 10.62
#